data_AF-A0A1J3IDP8-F1
#
_entry.id   AF-A0A1J3IDP8-F1
#
_cell.length_a   1.000
_cell.length_b   1.000
_cell.length_c   1.000
_cell.angle_alpha   90.00
_cell.angle_beta   90.00
_cell.angle_gamma   90.00
#
_symmetry.space_group_name_H-M   'P 1'
#
loop_
_entity.id
_entity.type
_entity.pdbx_description
1 polymer ?
#
loop_
_entity_poly.entity_id
_entity_poly.type
_entity_poly.pdbx_seq_one_letter_code
_entity_poly.pdbx_strand_id
1 'polypeptide(L)'
;LGDLIHVFCLKLGFGASLFVTSALVIMYVEMKKISHARKLFDDMPVRDSVLYTAMFGGYVQQGEAVLGLALFREMMCCRFSLDSVVMVSLVMAC
;
A
#
# COMPACT_ATOMS: atom_id res chain seq x y z
N LEU A 1 -9.12 3.90 -16.40
CA LEU A 1 -9.92 2.78 -15.86
C LEU A 1 -9.99 2.84 -14.34
N GLY A 2 -8.85 2.91 -13.64
CA GLY A 2 -8.81 3.01 -12.18
C GLY A 2 -9.59 4.18 -11.56
N ASP A 3 -9.43 5.40 -12.11
CA ASP A 3 -10.19 6.57 -11.62
C ASP A 3 -11.72 6.40 -11.85
N LEU A 4 -12.13 5.65 -12.87
CA LEU A 4 -13.55 5.37 -13.14
C LEU A 4 -14.12 4.37 -12.11
N ILE A 5 -13.36 3.32 -11.80
CA ILE A 5 -13.70 2.32 -10.77
C ILE A 5 -13.73 2.99 -9.39
N HIS A 6 -12.78 3.86 -9.09
CA HIS A 6 -12.73 4.66 -7.86
C HIS A 6 -14.01 5.50 -7.68
N VAL A 7 -14.38 6.31 -8.69
CA VAL A 7 -15.61 7.12 -8.64
C VAL A 7 -16.85 6.24 -8.51
N PHE A 8 -16.86 5.07 -9.16
CA PHE A 8 -17.97 4.12 -9.09
C PHE A 8 -18.12 3.51 -7.69
N CYS A 9 -17.02 3.08 -7.08
CA CYS A 9 -16.99 2.57 -5.70
C CYS A 9 -17.45 3.62 -4.68
N LEU A 10 -17.02 4.88 -4.83
CA LEU A 10 -17.47 5.98 -3.98
C LEU A 10 -18.98 6.24 -4.15
N LYS A 11 -19.48 6.28 -5.39
CA LYS A 11 -20.91 6.49 -5.66
C LYS A 11 -21.81 5.39 -5.10
N LEU A 12 -21.30 4.16 -5.02
CA LEU A 12 -22.01 3.02 -4.44
C LEU A 12 -21.82 2.88 -2.93
N GLY A 13 -21.11 3.81 -2.27
CA GLY A 13 -20.91 3.80 -0.83
C GLY A 13 -19.86 2.78 -0.35
N PHE A 14 -19.10 2.15 -1.26
CA PHE A 14 -18.07 1.16 -0.92
C PHE A 14 -16.76 1.77 -0.42
N GLY A 15 -16.65 3.10 -0.32
CA GLY A 15 -15.45 3.79 0.17
C GLY A 15 -15.03 3.40 1.59
N ALA A 16 -15.94 2.82 2.39
CA ALA A 16 -15.65 2.31 3.73
C ALA A 16 -15.32 0.81 3.77
N SER A 17 -15.45 0.08 2.65
CA SER A 17 -15.16 -1.35 2.60
C SER A 17 -13.65 -1.57 2.49
N LEU A 18 -13.07 -2.25 3.49
CA LEU A 18 -11.65 -2.60 3.56
C LEU A 18 -11.14 -3.16 2.21
N PHE A 19 -11.89 -4.10 1.62
CA PHE A 19 -11.53 -4.76 0.36
C PHE A 19 -11.39 -3.78 -0.80
N VAL A 20 -12.34 -2.83 -0.91
CA VAL A 20 -12.37 -1.86 -2.00
C VAL A 20 -11.26 -0.83 -1.82
N THR A 21 -11.03 -0.35 -0.61
CA THR A 21 -9.91 0.54 -0.31
C THR A 21 -8.57 -0.14 -0.55
N SER A 22 -8.40 -1.41 -0.19
CA SER A 22 -7.17 -2.17 -0.46
C SER A 22 -6.90 -2.31 -1.95
N ALA A 23 -7.92 -2.66 -2.74
CA ALA A 23 -7.79 -2.77 -4.20
C ALA A 23 -7.41 -1.43 -4.85
N LEU A 24 -7.97 -0.32 -4.36
CA LEU A 24 -7.64 1.03 -4.84
C LEU A 24 -6.19 1.43 -4.52
N VAL A 25 -5.69 1.10 -3.34
CA VAL A 25 -4.27 1.33 -2.97
C VAL A 25 -3.35 0.58 -3.94
N ILE A 26 -3.56 -0.73 -4.12
CA ILE A 26 -2.75 -1.57 -5.02
C ILE A 26 -2.79 -1.01 -6.44
N MET A 27 -3.99 -0.68 -6.94
CA MET A 27 -4.17 -0.09 -8.25
C MET A 27 -3.38 1.23 -8.42
N TYR A 28 -3.41 2.13 -7.42
CA TYR A 28 -2.64 3.38 -7.49
C TYR A 28 -1.13 3.14 -7.46
N VAL A 29 -0.66 2.12 -6.74
CA VAL A 29 0.75 1.67 -6.77
C VAL A 29 1.14 1.23 -8.18
N GLU A 30 0.36 0.32 -8.80
CA GLU A 30 0.62 -0.20 -10.15
C GLU A 30 0.59 0.91 -11.22
N MET A 31 -0.27 1.92 -11.03
CA MET A 31 -0.35 3.11 -11.89
C MET A 31 0.78 4.12 -11.64
N LYS A 32 1.75 3.80 -10.79
CA LYS A 32 2.85 4.68 -10.35
C LYS A 32 2.37 5.98 -9.70
N LYS A 33 1.14 6.04 -9.19
CA LYS A 33 0.57 7.20 -8.48
C LYS A 33 0.74 7.02 -6.97
N ILE A 34 1.99 6.85 -6.50
CA ILE A 34 2.28 6.45 -5.10
C ILE A 34 1.72 7.42 -4.06
N SER A 35 1.67 8.72 -4.36
CA SER A 35 1.12 9.72 -3.44
C SER A 35 -0.39 9.55 -3.21
N HIS A 36 -1.13 9.08 -4.23
CA HIS A 36 -2.56 8.78 -4.09
C HIS A 36 -2.75 7.49 -3.31
N ALA A 37 -1.92 6.48 -3.58
CA ALA A 37 -1.89 5.24 -2.80
C ALA A 37 -1.60 5.50 -1.32
N ARG A 38 -0.60 6.35 -1.01
CA ARG A 38 -0.24 6.70 0.38
C ARG A 38 -1.37 7.38 1.13
N LYS A 39 -2.07 8.34 0.51
CA LYS A 39 -3.22 9.01 1.13
C LYS A 39 -4.32 8.02 1.52
N LEU A 40 -4.73 7.16 0.59
CA LEU A 40 -5.72 6.11 0.86
C LEU A 40 -5.23 5.17 1.95
N PHE A 41 -3.97 4.74 1.88
CA PHE A 41 -3.35 3.90 2.89
C PHE A 41 -3.39 4.55 4.29
N ASP A 42 -3.16 5.86 4.41
CA ASP A 42 -3.19 6.60 5.67
C ASP A 42 -4.59 6.78 6.25
N ASP A 43 -5.61 6.83 5.40
CA ASP A 43 -6.99 6.95 5.81
C ASP A 43 -7.60 5.59 6.25
N MET A 44 -6.92 4.46 5.98
CA MET A 44 -7.40 3.13 6.34
C MET A 44 -7.28 2.86 7.85
N PRO A 45 -8.36 2.46 8.55
CA PRO A 45 -8.30 2.13 9.98
C PRO A 45 -7.57 0.81 10.25
N VAL A 46 -7.56 -0.11 9.27
CA VAL A 46 -6.92 -1.42 9.35
C VAL A 46 -6.08 -1.62 8.10
N ARG A 47 -4.84 -2.06 8.28
CA ARG A 47 -3.86 -2.33 7.23
C ARG A 47 -3.27 -3.70 7.51
N ASP A 48 -3.03 -4.50 6.48
CA ASP A 48 -2.41 -5.82 6.62
C ASP A 48 -1.01 -5.84 5.98
N SER A 49 -0.28 -6.94 6.21
CA SER A 49 1.07 -7.14 5.67
C SER A 49 1.12 -7.02 4.13
N VAL A 50 0.04 -7.42 3.45
CA VAL A 50 -0.10 -7.32 2.00
C VAL A 50 -0.08 -5.86 1.54
N LEU A 51 -0.85 -4.98 2.18
CA LEU A 51 -0.88 -3.56 1.85
C LEU A 51 0.46 -2.86 2.11
N TYR A 52 1.11 -3.16 3.22
CA TYR A 52 2.44 -2.62 3.52
C TYR A 52 3.48 -3.08 2.48
N THR A 53 3.41 -4.35 2.06
CA THR A 53 4.32 -4.91 1.04
C THR A 53 4.07 -4.28 -0.32
N ALA A 54 2.80 -4.08 -0.71
CA ALA A 54 2.45 -3.40 -1.95
C ALA A 54 2.97 -1.95 -1.97
N MET A 55 2.77 -1.20 -0.90
CA MET A 55 3.29 0.17 -0.78
C MET A 55 4.82 0.22 -0.77
N PHE A 56 5.49 -0.69 -0.05
CA PHE A 56 6.94 -0.80 -0.05
C PHE A 56 7.50 -1.06 -1.45
N GLY A 57 6.95 -2.05 -2.15
CA GLY A 57 7.32 -2.36 -3.54
C GLY A 57 7.09 -1.17 -4.46
N GLY A 58 5.98 -0.44 -4.27
CA GLY A 58 5.68 0.80 -4.98
C GLY A 58 6.74 1.88 -4.80
N TYR A 59 7.20 2.11 -3.56
CA TYR A 59 8.28 3.06 -3.27
C TYR A 59 9.61 2.64 -3.90
N VAL A 60 9.99 1.37 -3.79
CA VAL A 60 11.24 0.84 -4.39
C VAL A 60 11.22 1.00 -5.91
N GLN A 61 10.11 0.67 -6.57
CA GLN A 61 9.97 0.82 -8.03
C GLN A 61 10.05 2.28 -8.52
N GLN A 62 9.81 3.26 -7.64
CA GLN A 62 9.93 4.68 -7.96
C GLN A 62 11.28 5.29 -7.56
N GLY A 63 12.22 4.48 -7.03
CA GLY A 63 13.50 4.97 -6.53
C GLY A 63 13.42 5.64 -5.16
N GLU A 64 12.27 5.57 -4.50
CA GLU A 64 11.97 6.19 -3.21
C GLU A 64 12.17 5.19 -2.05
N ALA A 65 13.21 4.37 -2.13
CA ALA A 65 13.44 3.25 -1.22
C ALA A 65 13.54 3.68 0.26
N VAL A 66 14.02 4.90 0.53
CA VAL A 66 14.09 5.46 1.90
C VAL A 66 12.69 5.62 2.51
N LEU A 67 11.72 6.09 1.73
CA LEU A 67 10.31 6.19 2.17
C LEU A 67 9.70 4.80 2.35
N GLY A 68 10.07 3.84 1.49
CA GLY A 68 9.71 2.43 1.65
C GLY A 68 10.22 1.86 2.99
N LEU A 69 11.50 2.05 3.30
CA LEU A 69 12.09 1.58 4.56
C LEU A 69 11.46 2.25 5.79
N ALA A 70 11.12 3.54 5.70
CA ALA A 70 10.39 4.24 6.76
C ALA A 70 9.01 3.62 7.00
N LEU A 71 8.27 3.30 5.94
CA LEU A 71 6.98 2.61 6.01
C LEU A 71 7.11 1.19 6.58
N PHE A 72 8.16 0.47 6.21
CA PHE A 72 8.44 -0.86 6.75
C PHE A 72 8.73 -0.82 8.26
N ARG A 73 9.48 0.18 8.71
CA ARG A 73 9.73 0.42 10.13
C ARG A 73 8.43 0.76 10.88
N GLU A 74 7.54 1.53 10.27
CA GLU A 74 6.19 1.80 10.81
C GLU A 74 5.41 0.50 11.02
N MET A 75 5.39 -0.40 10.02
CA MET A 75 4.76 -1.72 10.13
C MET A 75 5.28 -2.54 11.31
N MET A 76 6.61 -2.54 11.49
CA MET A 76 7.28 -3.25 12.58
C MET A 76 6.90 -2.72 13.96
N CYS A 77 6.75 -1.40 14.09
CA CYS A 77 6.29 -0.78 15.33
C CYS A 77 4.82 -1.10 15.65
N CYS A 78 3.99 -1.35 14.63
CA CYS A 78 2.58 -1.71 14.79
C CYS A 78 2.31 -3.20 15.10
N ARG A 79 3.35 -4.02 15.36
CA ARG A 79 3.27 -5.46 15.69
C ARG A 79 2.59 -6.35 14.63
N PHE A 80 2.63 -5.98 13.36
CA PHE A 80 2.28 -6.92 12.29
C PHE A 80 3.42 -7.93 12.11
N SER A 81 3.13 -9.24 12.16
CA SER A 81 4.14 -10.26 11.88
C SER A 81 4.56 -10.16 10.42
N LEU A 82 5.80 -9.78 10.18
CA LEU A 82 6.42 -9.91 8.87
C LEU A 82 6.35 -11.36 8.42
N ASP A 83 5.57 -11.64 7.37
CA ASP A 83 5.73 -12.89 6.65
C ASP A 83 7.13 -12.94 6.01
N SER A 84 7.72 -14.14 5.98
CA SER A 84 9.09 -14.41 5.54
C SER A 84 9.45 -13.80 4.18
N VAL A 85 8.46 -13.61 3.31
CA VAL A 85 8.61 -13.01 1.98
C VAL A 85 9.12 -11.57 2.04
N VAL A 86 8.64 -10.76 2.98
CA VAL A 86 9.00 -9.34 3.06
C VAL A 86 10.44 -9.16 3.58
N MET A 87 10.90 -10.08 4.43
CA MET A 87 12.31 -10.12 4.84
C MET A 87 13.24 -10.49 3.69
N VAL A 88 12.85 -11.42 2.81
CA VAL A 88 13.64 -11.77 1.62
C VAL A 88 13.74 -10.58 0.65
N SER A 89 12.66 -9.82 0.46
CA SER A 89 12.69 -8.62 -0.38
C SER A 89 13.64 -7.54 0.15
N LEU A 90 13.82 -7.44 1.48
CA LEU A 90 14.76 -6.51 2.11
C LEU A 90 16.23 -6.88 1.83
N VAL A 91 16.57 -8.17 1.90
CA VAL A 91 17.93 -8.66 1.63
C VAL A 91 18.31 -8.44 0.17
N MET A 92 17.35 -8.54 -0.75
CA MET A 92 17.58 -8.36 -2.19
C MET A 92 17.64 -6.90 -2.63
N ALA A 93 17.21 -5.96 -1.78
CA ALA A 93 17.23 -4.52 -2.07
C ALA A 93 18.55 -3.84 -1.67
N CYS A 94 19.43 -4.55 -0.96
CA CYS A 94 20.80 -4.14 -0.63
C CYS A 94 21.80 -4.75 -1.62
#